data_AF-Q5BTH6-F1
#
_entry.id   AF-Q5BTH6-F1
#
_cell.length_a   1.000
_cell.length_b   1.000
_cell.length_c   1.000
_cell.angle_alpha   90.00
_cell.angle_beta   90.00
_cell.angle_gamma   90.00
#
_symmetry.space_group_name_H-M   'P 1'
#
loop_
_entity.id
_entity.type
_entity.pdbx_description
1 polymer ?
#
loop_
_entity_poly.entity_id
_entity_poly.type
_entity_poly.pdbx_seq_one_letter_code
_entity_poly.pdbx_strand_id
1 'polypeptide(L)' 'MTTALMFYSLAFMRFAYLVQPRNMLLFACHLANETAQSFQMVRYCNYWYMKSESERDEIRKKFTL' A
#
# COMPACT_ATOMS: atom_id res chain seq x y z
N MET A 1 1.84 5.26 -9.06
CA MET A 1 0.96 4.07 -9.09
C MET A 1 0.21 3.93 -7.77
N THR A 2 0.89 3.91 -6.62
CA THR A 2 0.30 3.71 -5.28
C THR A 2 -0.94 4.55 -4.99
N THR A 3 -0.85 5.88 -5.06
CA THR A 3 -1.97 6.77 -4.70
C THR A 3 -3.20 6.61 -5.61
N ALA A 4 -3.00 6.45 -6.92
CA ALA A 4 -4.11 6.24 -7.86
C ALA A 4 -4.81 4.89 -7.64
N LEU A 5 -4.03 3.84 -7.37
CA LEU A 5 -4.55 2.50 -7.04
C LEU A 5 -5.28 2.47 -5.70
N MET A 6 -4.85 3.28 -4.73
CA MET A 6 -5.57 3.43 -3.45
C MET A 6 -6.99 3.97 -3.65
N PHE A 7 -7.12 5.10 -4.37
CA PHE A 7 -8.44 5.68 -4.66
C PHE A 7 -9.33 4.73 -5.47
N TYR A 8 -8.74 4.03 -6.44
CA TYR A 8 -9.43 2.99 -7.19
C TYR A 8 -9.93 1.89 -6.24
N SER A 9 -9.07 1.32 -5.39
CA SER A 9 -9.42 0.24 -4.45
C SER A 9 -10.55 0.64 -3.50
N LEU A 10 -10.52 1.87 -2.96
CA LEU A 10 -11.58 2.41 -2.10
C LEU A 10 -12.93 2.51 -2.82
N ALA A 11 -12.94 2.87 -4.10
CA ALA A 11 -14.16 2.90 -4.91
C ALA A 11 -14.75 1.49 -5.07
N PHE A 12 -13.92 0.46 -5.30
CA PHE A 12 -14.38 -0.94 -5.38
C PHE A 12 -14.86 -1.47 -4.04
N MET A 13 -14.23 -1.10 -2.92
CA MET A 13 -14.71 -1.44 -1.59
C MET A 13 -16.10 -0.85 -1.33
N ARG A 14 -16.31 0.43 -1.68
CA ARG A 14 -17.62 1.09 -1.55
C ARG A 14 -18.68 0.37 -2.41
N PHE A 15 -18.33 0.03 -3.65
CA PHE A 15 -19.22 -0.73 -4.53
C PHE A 15 -19.58 -2.11 -3.96
N ALA A 16 -18.58 -2.86 -3.49
CA ALA A 16 -18.75 -4.20 -2.92
C ALA A 16 -19.68 -4.22 -1.68
N TYR A 17 -19.69 -3.14 -0.90
CA TYR A 17 -20.57 -2.97 0.25
C TYR A 17 -22.00 -2.55 -0.12
N LEU A 18 -22.16 -1.70 -1.14
CA LEU A 18 -23.46 -1.14 -1.54
C LEU A 18 -24.26 -2.02 -2.51
N VAL A 19 -23.59 -2.84 -3.32
CA VAL A 19 -24.26 -3.75 -4.25
C VAL A 19 -25.08 -4.81 -3.50
N GLN A 20 -26.23 -5.21 -4.06
CA GLN A 20 -27.11 -6.22 -3.48
C GLN A 20 -27.27 -7.41 -4.43
N PRO A 21 -26.97 -8.65 -3.99
CA PRO A 21 -26.43 -9.02 -2.67
C PRO A 21 -24.99 -8.52 -2.44
N ARG A 22 -24.62 -8.25 -1.18
CA ARG A 22 -23.30 -7.69 -0.81
C ARG A 22 -22.16 -8.65 -1.11
N ASN A 23 -21.07 -8.15 -1.68
CA ASN A 23 -19.88 -8.96 -2.00
C ASN A 23 -18.75 -8.71 -1.00
N MET A 24 -18.83 -9.36 0.16
CA MET A 24 -17.87 -9.17 1.25
C MET A 24 -16.49 -9.77 0.94
N LEU A 25 -16.40 -10.77 0.05
CA LEU A 25 -15.12 -11.34 -0.40
C LEU A 25 -14.32 -10.32 -1.22
N LEU A 26 -14.99 -9.63 -2.16
CA LEU A 26 -14.38 -8.57 -2.94
C LEU A 26 -13.94 -7.42 -2.03
N PHE A 27 -14.78 -7.03 -1.07
CA PHE A 27 -14.41 -6.03 -0.06
C PHE A 27 -13.15 -6.43 0.73
N ALA A 28 -13.11 -7.65 1.26
CA ALA A 28 -11.97 -8.13 2.05
C ALA A 28 -10.67 -8.18 1.24
N CYS A 29 -10.74 -8.61 -0.03
CA CYS A 29 -9.62 -8.60 -0.95
C CYS A 29 -9.06 -7.19 -1.15
N HIS A 30 -9.92 -6.22 -1.48
CA HIS A 30 -9.50 -4.84 -1.67
C HIS A 30 -8.96 -4.21 -0.38
N LEU A 31 -9.55 -4.52 0.78
CA LEU A 31 -9.05 -4.06 2.07
C LEU A 31 -7.65 -4.60 2.38
N ALA A 32 -7.41 -5.89 2.14
CA ALA A 32 -6.09 -6.51 2.34
C ALA A 32 -5.04 -5.89 1.41
N ASN A 33 -5.39 -5.71 0.13
CA ASN A 33 -4.52 -5.09 -0.87
C ASN A 33 -4.19 -3.63 -0.51
N GLU A 34 -5.18 -2.85 -0.10
CA GLU A 34 -5.02 -1.46 0.34
C GLU A 34 -4.13 -1.34 1.57
N THR A 35 -4.29 -2.26 2.52
CA THR A 35 -3.46 -2.32 3.73
C THR A 35 -2.00 -2.60 3.37
N ALA A 36 -1.74 -3.63 2.56
CA ALA A 36 -0.39 -3.95 2.11
C ALA A 36 0.24 -2.79 1.31
N GLN A 37 -0.55 -2.13 0.46
CA GLN A 37 -0.12 -0.97 -0.32
C GLN A 37 0.24 0.23 0.58
N SER A 38 -0.55 0.48 1.62
CA SER A 38 -0.30 1.54 2.60
C SER A 38 0.98 1.30 3.39
N PHE A 39 1.22 0.05 3.84
CA PHE A 39 2.48 -0.31 4.50
C PHE A 39 3.70 -0.09 3.60
N GLN A 40 3.62 -0.47 2.32
CA GLN A 40 4.68 -0.20 1.36
C GLN A 40 4.90 1.31 1.15
N MET A 41 3.84 2.11 1.13
CA MET A 41 3.95 3.56 1.04
C MET A 41 4.68 4.15 2.25
N VAL A 42 4.36 3.70 3.47
CA VAL A 42 5.07 4.12 4.69
C VAL A 42 6.54 3.77 4.61
N ARG A 43 6.89 2.55 4.19
CA ARG A 43 8.29 2.13 4.01
C ARG A 43 9.01 2.99 2.96
N TYR A 44 8.34 3.27 1.84
CA TYR A 44 8.88 4.14 0.80
C TYR A 44 9.15 5.55 1.34
N CYS A 45 8.18 6.14 2.05
CA CYS A 45 8.33 7.48 2.60
C CYS A 45 9.42 7.54 3.66
N ASN A 46 9.50 6.53 4.53
CA ASN A 46 10.57 6.42 5.51
C ASN A 46 11.95 6.38 4.83
N TYR A 47 12.11 5.57 3.79
CA TYR A 47 13.39 5.43 3.09
C TYR A 47 13.81 6.71 2.35
N TRP A 48 12.90 7.35 1.61
CA TRP A 48 13.27 8.48 0.75
C TRP A 48 13.22 9.84 1.44
N TYR A 49 12.28 10.04 2.37
CA TYR A 49 12.03 11.36 2.97
C TYR A 49 12.47 11.46 4.44
N MET A 50 12.57 10.35 5.18
CA MET A 50 12.97 10.40 6.59
C MET A 50 14.43 10.00 6.83
N LYS A 51 14.97 9.04 6.06
CA LYS A 51 16.35 8.57 6.23
C LYS A 51 17.36 9.49 5.56
N SER A 52 18.49 9.66 6.25
CA SER A 52 19.67 10.34 5.71
C SER A 52 20.39 9.50 4.63
N GLU A 53 21.25 10.14 3.84
CA GLU A 53 22.08 9.47 2.83
C GLU A 53 22.92 8.32 3.43
N SER A 54 23.55 8.55 4.58
CA SER A 54 24.40 7.55 5.25
C SER A 54 23.61 6.30 5.68
N GLU A 55 22.42 6.48 6.27
CA GLU A 55 21.53 5.37 6.62
C GLU A 55 21.05 4.60 5.38
N ARG A 56 20.75 5.31 4.28
CA ARG A 56 20.35 4.66 3.03
C ARG A 56 21.47 3.82 2.43
N ASP A 57 22.71 4.30 2.50
CA ASP A 57 23.88 3.59 1.99
C ASP A 57 24.23 2.37 2.84
N GLU A 58 24.07 2.45 4.16
CA GLU A 58 24.19 1.28 5.04
C GLU A 58 23.16 0.21 4.66
N ILE A 59 21.90 0.61 4.45
CA ILE A 59 20.84 -0.28 4.00
C ILE A 59 21.19 -0.92 2.64
N ARG A 60 21.66 -0.14 1.67
CA ARG A 60 22.06 -0.65 0.34
C ARG A 60 23.19 -1.68 0.49
N LYS A 61 24.23 -1.39 1.26
CA LYS A 61 25.34 -2.32 1.51
C LYS A 61 24.85 -3.63 2.12
N LYS A 62 23.88 -3.58 3.03
CA LYS A 62 23.29 -4.78 3.67
C LYS A 62 22.59 -5.72 2.68
N PHE A 63 22.04 -5.19 1.58
CA PHE A 63 21.32 -5.97 0.57
C PHE A 63 22.12 -6.26 -0.72
N THR A 64 23.39 -5.86 -0.77
CA THR A 64 24.26 -6.03 -1.96
C THR A 64 25.38 -7.05 -1.71
N LEU A 65 25.09 -8.15 -0.99
CA LEU A 65 26.01 -9.29 -0.83
C LEU A 65 25.93 -10.23 -2.03
#